data_AF-W1DN38-F1
#
_entry.id   AF-W1DN38-F1
#
_cell.length_a   1.000
_cell.length_b   1.000
_cell.length_c   1.000
_cell.angle_alpha   90.00
_cell.angle_beta   90.00
_cell.angle_gamma   90.00
#
_symmetry.space_group_name_H-M   'P 1'
#
loop_
_entity.id
_entity.type
_entity.pdbx_description
1 polymer ?
#
loop_
_entity_poly.entity_id
_entity_poly.type
_entity_poly.pdbx_seq_one_letter_code
_entity_poly.pdbx_strand_id
1 'polypeptide(L)'
;MLDDRYRVTLDIKGKKLIGSAPELAAYELLSAVPGTLSFNHAAELFQGLVNLNPRKVEYLLSVSQSVQAKRLYLFFASFYEHGWLKRIDSQKIDLGAGKRQIVENGKFNAQYQITVPERFQKE
;
A
#
# COMPACT_ATOMS: atom_id res chain seq x y z
N MET A 1 -1.09 5.62 -18.97
CA MET A 1 -2.57 5.60 -18.90
C MET A 1 -2.93 4.56 -17.84
N LEU A 2 -3.70 4.90 -16.81
CA LEU A 2 -4.08 3.95 -15.76
C LEU A 2 -5.00 2.88 -16.39
N ASP A 3 -4.63 1.62 -16.26
CA ASP A 3 -5.31 0.46 -16.83
C ASP A 3 -6.76 0.36 -16.31
N ASP A 4 -7.73 0.24 -17.22
CA ASP A 4 -9.17 0.21 -16.92
C ASP A 4 -9.56 -0.87 -15.90
N ARG A 5 -8.74 -1.93 -15.75
CA ARG A 5 -8.95 -2.97 -14.74
C ARG A 5 -8.90 -2.49 -13.28
N TYR A 6 -8.38 -1.27 -13.05
CA TYR A 6 -8.32 -0.60 -11.75
C TYR A 6 -9.37 0.51 -11.61
N ARG A 7 -10.32 0.62 -12.54
CA ARG A 7 -11.46 1.52 -12.42
C ARG A 7 -12.71 0.72 -12.08
N VAL A 8 -13.54 1.27 -11.20
CA VAL A 8 -14.84 0.72 -10.83
C VAL A 8 -15.90 1.79 -10.95
N THR A 9 -17.10 1.39 -11.34
CA THR A 9 -18.26 2.28 -11.28
C THR A 9 -18.88 2.17 -9.89
N LEU A 10 -18.94 3.29 -9.19
CA LEU A 10 -19.57 3.44 -7.89
C LEU A 10 -20.94 4.06 -8.10
N ASP A 11 -21.97 3.50 -7.47
CA ASP A 11 -23.28 4.14 -7.38
C ASP A 11 -23.38 4.88 -6.04
N ILE A 12 -23.48 6.20 -6.11
CA ILE A 12 -23.62 7.06 -4.93
C ILE A 12 -24.90 7.88 -5.11
N LYS A 13 -25.94 7.51 -4.35
CA LYS A 13 -27.25 8.19 -4.37
C LYS A 13 -27.84 8.27 -5.79
N GLY A 14 -27.74 7.19 -6.57
CA GLY A 14 -28.27 7.11 -7.94
C GLY A 14 -27.39 7.80 -8.98
N LYS A 15 -26.19 8.27 -8.61
CA LYS A 15 -25.20 8.82 -9.53
C LYS A 15 -24.06 7.82 -9.72
N LYS A 16 -23.74 7.54 -10.98
CA LYS A 16 -22.59 6.71 -11.34
C LYS A 16 -21.34 7.57 -11.37
N LEU A 17 -20.36 7.22 -10.54
CA LEU A 17 -19.03 7.82 -10.52
C LEU A 17 -17.98 6.77 -10.86
N ILE A 18 -16.92 7.18 -11.53
CA ILE A 18 -15.77 6.29 -11.76
C ILE A 18 -14.77 6.54 -10.62
N GLY A 19 -14.46 5.47 -9.89
CA GLY A 19 -13.48 5.47 -8.80
C GLY A 19 -12.36 4.47 -9.05
N SER A 20 -11.33 4.53 -8.21
CA SER A 20 -10.29 3.51 -8.14
C SER A 20 -10.83 2.22 -7.54
N ALA A 21 -10.46 1.08 -8.11
CA ALA A 21 -10.64 -0.23 -7.48
C ALA A 21 -9.88 -0.25 -6.14
N PRO A 22 -10.29 -1.08 -5.16
CA PRO A 22 -9.68 -1.09 -3.83
C PRO A 22 -8.16 -1.21 -3.83
N GLU A 23 -7.58 -1.99 -4.75
CA GLU A 23 -6.11 -2.15 -4.85
C GLU A 23 -5.41 -0.86 -5.27
N LEU A 24 -5.99 -0.14 -6.25
CA LEU A 24 -5.44 1.14 -6.69
C LEU A 24 -5.67 2.23 -5.65
N ALA A 25 -6.85 2.27 -5.03
CA ALA A 25 -7.15 3.23 -3.97
C ALA A 25 -6.20 3.05 -2.77
N ALA A 26 -5.88 1.82 -2.39
CA ALA A 26 -4.91 1.50 -1.36
C ALA A 26 -3.49 1.98 -1.73
N TYR A 27 -3.10 1.81 -2.99
CA TYR A 27 -1.82 2.31 -3.47
C TYR A 27 -1.76 3.84 -3.48
N GLU A 28 -2.80 4.50 -3.98
CA GLU A 28 -2.94 5.96 -4.01
C GLU A 28 -2.87 6.54 -2.58
N LEU A 29 -3.60 5.92 -1.64
CA LEU A 29 -3.55 6.21 -0.21
C LEU A 29 -2.10 6.22 0.34
N LEU A 30 -1.32 5.19 0.02
CA LEU A 30 0.04 5.05 0.54
C LEU A 30 1.07 5.89 -0.22
N SER A 31 0.80 6.24 -1.48
CA SER A 31 1.62 7.18 -2.24
C SER A 31 1.56 8.61 -1.68
N ALA A 32 0.48 8.94 -0.98
CA ALA A 32 0.24 10.21 -0.31
C ALA A 32 0.95 10.34 1.06
N VAL A 33 1.72 9.31 1.48
CA VAL A 33 2.47 9.26 2.74
C VAL A 33 3.97 9.27 2.47
N PRO A 34 4.79 10.05 3.22
CA PRO A 34 4.36 11.11 4.12
C PRO A 34 3.97 12.36 3.31
N GLY A 35 3.06 13.17 3.84
CA GLY A 35 2.66 14.42 3.20
C GLY A 35 1.20 14.71 3.43
N THR A 36 0.39 14.63 2.37
CA THR A 36 -1.05 14.88 2.44
C THR A 36 -1.78 13.92 3.39
N LEU A 37 -1.22 12.73 3.63
CA LEU A 37 -1.68 11.81 4.66
C LEU A 37 -0.56 11.46 5.62
N SER A 38 -0.93 11.35 6.89
CA SER A 38 -0.03 10.85 7.93
C SER A 38 0.06 9.32 7.87
N PHE A 39 1.17 8.77 8.36
CA PHE A 39 1.37 7.34 8.48
C PHE A 39 0.22 6.66 9.25
N ASN A 40 -0.23 7.28 10.35
CA ASN A 40 -1.24 6.69 11.23
C ASN A 40 -2.62 6.66 10.57
N HIS A 41 -3.01 7.72 9.88
CA HIS A 41 -4.29 7.76 9.17
C HIS A 41 -4.30 6.74 8.03
N ALA A 42 -3.19 6.61 7.29
CA ALA A 42 -3.06 5.58 6.27
C ALA A 42 -3.12 4.17 6.86
N ALA A 43 -2.48 3.94 8.01
CA ALA A 43 -2.54 2.68 8.75
C ALA A 43 -3.98 2.28 9.12
N GLU A 44 -4.74 3.21 9.71
CA GLU A 44 -6.15 3.00 10.09
C GLU A 44 -7.02 2.60 8.89
N LEU A 45 -6.88 3.29 7.76
CA LEU A 45 -7.62 2.97 6.54
C LEU A 45 -7.17 1.63 5.93
N PHE A 46 -5.87 1.36 5.92
CA PHE A 46 -5.31 0.14 5.32
C PHE A 46 -5.62 -1.13 6.14
N GLN A 47 -5.82 -1.00 7.45
CA GLN A 47 -6.18 -2.11 8.34
C GLN A 47 -7.47 -2.83 7.89
N GLY A 48 -8.45 -2.10 7.34
CA GLY A 48 -9.72 -2.68 6.88
C GLY A 48 -9.65 -3.42 5.54
N LEU A 49 -8.53 -3.36 4.82
CA LEU A 49 -8.41 -3.86 3.45
C LEU A 49 -8.11 -5.36 3.38
N VAL A 50 -8.93 -6.18 4.03
CA VAL A 50 -8.72 -7.63 4.18
C VAL A 50 -9.06 -8.47 2.93
N ASN A 51 -9.69 -7.86 1.92
CA ASN A 51 -10.25 -8.57 0.74
C ASN A 51 -9.68 -8.08 -0.61
N LEU A 52 -8.44 -7.59 -0.65
CA LEU A 52 -7.82 -7.17 -1.91
C LEU A 52 -7.49 -8.36 -2.83
N ASN A 53 -7.60 -8.16 -4.15
CA ASN A 53 -7.26 -9.18 -5.13
C ASN A 53 -5.72 -9.30 -5.28
N PRO A 54 -5.10 -10.43 -4.91
CA PRO A 54 -3.64 -10.57 -4.90
C PRO A 54 -2.99 -10.32 -6.27
N ARG A 55 -3.62 -10.78 -7.36
CA ARG A 55 -3.07 -10.62 -8.72
C ARG A 55 -3.07 -9.17 -9.18
N LYS A 56 -4.08 -8.40 -8.76
CA LYS A 56 -4.13 -6.96 -9.01
C LYS A 56 -3.06 -6.23 -8.20
N VAL A 57 -2.92 -6.56 -6.92
CA VAL A 57 -1.86 -5.98 -6.08
C VAL A 57 -0.48 -6.29 -6.64
N GLU A 58 -0.17 -7.55 -6.96
CA GLU A 58 1.14 -7.97 -7.50
C GLU A 58 1.49 -7.18 -8.77
N TYR A 59 0.57 -7.12 -9.74
CA TYR A 59 0.79 -6.37 -10.97
C TYR A 59 0.95 -4.87 -10.72
N LEU A 60 0.08 -4.28 -9.90
CA LEU A 60 0.14 -2.85 -9.58
C LEU A 60 1.49 -2.48 -8.95
N LEU A 61 1.97 -3.30 -8.01
CA LEU A 61 3.24 -3.08 -7.34
C LEU A 61 4.44 -3.39 -8.26
N SER A 62 4.33 -4.36 -9.18
CA SER A 62 5.43 -4.67 -10.12
C SER A 62 5.67 -3.56 -11.15
N VAL A 63 4.61 -2.89 -11.62
CA VAL A 63 4.73 -1.78 -12.58
C VAL A 63 4.95 -0.41 -11.93
N SER A 64 4.76 -0.32 -10.61
CA SER A 64 4.93 0.93 -9.86
C SER A 64 6.39 1.39 -9.79
N GLN A 65 6.61 2.66 -10.12
CA GLN A 65 7.93 3.31 -10.00
C GLN A 65 8.21 3.87 -8.59
N SER A 66 7.18 4.04 -7.75
CA SER A 66 7.37 4.54 -6.38
C SER A 66 7.86 3.42 -5.47
N VAL A 67 9.17 3.43 -5.16
CA VAL A 67 9.78 2.54 -4.16
C VAL A 67 9.13 2.68 -2.79
N GLN A 68 8.79 3.92 -2.41
CA GLN A 68 8.17 4.23 -1.13
C GLN A 68 6.79 3.60 -0.98
N ALA A 69 5.91 3.83 -1.96
CA ALA A 69 4.56 3.28 -1.93
C ALA A 69 4.58 1.75 -1.89
N LYS A 70 5.44 1.10 -2.71
CA LYS A 70 5.60 -0.37 -2.72
C LYS A 70 5.99 -0.91 -1.35
N ARG A 71 7.00 -0.32 -0.72
CA ARG A 71 7.51 -0.77 0.58
C ARG A 71 6.49 -0.54 1.69
N LEU A 72 5.84 0.62 1.72
CA LEU A 72 4.82 0.92 2.73
C LEU A 72 3.59 0.01 2.58
N TYR A 73 3.21 -0.32 1.34
CA TYR A 73 2.11 -1.24 1.04
C TYR A 73 2.36 -2.63 1.57
N LEU A 74 3.52 -3.22 1.24
CA LEU A 74 3.87 -4.54 1.73
C LEU A 74 4.14 -4.54 3.23
N PHE A 75 4.71 -3.45 3.77
CA PHE A 75 4.86 -3.27 5.22
C PHE A 75 3.52 -3.38 5.93
N PHE A 76 2.51 -2.60 5.55
CA PHE A 76 1.21 -2.65 6.21
C PHE A 76 0.51 -3.99 6.00
N ALA A 77 0.59 -4.56 4.79
CA ALA A 77 0.03 -5.88 4.52
C ALA A 77 0.62 -6.96 5.43
N SER A 78 1.93 -6.88 5.69
CA SER A 78 2.67 -7.79 6.56
C SER A 78 2.42 -7.51 8.04
N PHE A 79 2.33 -6.24 8.42
CA PHE A 79 2.07 -5.81 9.79
C PHE A 79 0.68 -6.25 10.26
N TYR A 80 -0.35 -6.03 9.44
CA TYR A 80 -1.74 -6.45 9.70
C TYR A 80 -2.05 -7.89 9.31
N GLU A 81 -1.07 -8.62 8.78
CA GLU A 81 -1.19 -10.05 8.46
C GLU A 81 -2.31 -10.36 7.46
N HIS A 82 -2.48 -9.47 6.48
CA HIS A 82 -3.50 -9.62 5.45
C HIS A 82 -3.33 -10.94 4.69
N GLY A 83 -4.36 -11.79 4.75
CA GLY A 83 -4.30 -13.15 4.19
C GLY A 83 -4.02 -13.20 2.68
N TRP A 84 -4.41 -12.16 1.94
CA TRP A 84 -4.13 -12.03 0.50
C TRP A 84 -2.64 -11.85 0.19
N LEU A 85 -1.81 -11.37 1.14
CA LEU A 85 -0.37 -11.18 0.94
C LEU A 85 0.34 -12.51 0.65
N LYS A 86 -0.11 -13.61 1.26
CA LYS A 86 0.44 -14.97 1.06
C LYS A 86 0.32 -15.47 -0.39
N ARG A 87 -0.51 -14.81 -1.21
CA ARG A 87 -0.76 -15.15 -2.62
C ARG A 87 -0.03 -14.23 -3.60
N ILE A 88 0.83 -13.34 -3.10
CA ILE A 88 1.67 -12.45 -3.89
C ILE A 88 3.07 -13.05 -3.99
N ASP A 89 3.61 -13.11 -5.21
CA ASP A 89 5.00 -13.42 -5.46
C ASP A 89 5.85 -12.14 -5.32
N SER A 90 6.50 -11.99 -4.16
CA SER A 90 7.33 -10.83 -3.86
C SER A 90 8.57 -10.71 -4.76
N GLN A 91 9.01 -11.80 -5.41
CA GLN A 91 10.17 -11.75 -6.33
C GLN A 91 9.89 -10.91 -7.58
N LYS A 92 8.61 -10.72 -7.93
CA LYS A 92 8.21 -9.88 -9.06
C LYS A 92 8.10 -8.39 -8.72
N ILE A 93 8.26 -8.02 -7.45
CA ILE A 93 8.12 -6.66 -6.99
C ILE A 93 9.51 -6.13 -6.63
N ASP A 94 10.07 -5.31 -7.52
CA ASP A 94 11.32 -4.61 -7.21
C ASP A 94 11.09 -3.57 -6.11
N LEU A 95 11.69 -3.77 -4.94
CA LEU A 95 11.65 -2.82 -3.82
C LEU A 95 12.72 -1.76 -3.90
N GLY A 96 13.56 -1.74 -4.95
CA GLY A 96 14.63 -0.78 -5.13
C GLY A 96 15.65 -0.79 -4.00
N ALA A 97 16.53 0.21 -4.01
CA ALA A 97 17.64 0.32 -3.07
C ALA A 97 17.56 1.56 -2.16
N GLY A 98 18.33 1.49 -1.07
CA GLY A 98 18.52 2.57 -0.11
C GLY A 98 17.38 2.69 0.91
N LYS A 99 17.65 3.32 2.05
CA LYS A 99 16.66 3.53 3.11
C LYS A 99 15.65 4.61 2.69
N ARG A 100 14.42 4.55 3.20
CA ARG A 100 13.43 5.64 3.08
C ARG A 100 12.94 6.06 4.46
N GLN A 101 12.98 7.36 4.72
CA GLN A 101 12.42 7.91 5.95
C GLN A 101 10.94 8.23 5.69
N ILE A 102 10.05 7.43 6.26
CA ILE A 102 8.59 7.67 6.18
C ILE A 102 8.13 8.45 7.40
N VAL A 103 8.69 8.13 8.56
CA VAL A 103 8.41 8.79 9.83
C VAL A 103 9.72 9.30 10.42
N GLU A 104 9.78 10.61 10.67
CA GLU A 104 10.90 11.22 11.38
C GLU A 104 10.99 10.68 12.81
N ASN A 105 12.21 10.41 13.27
CA ASN A 105 12.47 9.74 14.55
C ASN A 105 11.77 8.38 14.71
N GLY A 106 11.36 7.76 13.59
CA GLY A 106 10.82 6.40 13.57
C GLY A 106 11.92 5.34 13.72
N LYS A 107 11.50 4.12 14.06
CA LYS A 107 12.37 2.94 14.10
C LYS A 107 12.54 2.37 12.70
N PHE A 108 13.76 1.98 12.37
CA PHE A 108 14.07 1.41 11.06
C PHE A 108 13.61 -0.04 10.96
N ASN A 109 12.67 -0.33 10.05
CA ASN A 109 12.30 -1.67 9.67
C ASN A 109 13.26 -2.18 8.59
N ALA A 110 14.08 -3.19 8.93
CA ALA A 110 15.10 -3.72 8.03
C ALA A 110 14.51 -4.46 6.81
N GLN A 111 13.40 -5.18 6.99
CA GLN A 111 12.75 -5.96 5.93
C GLN A 111 12.32 -5.09 4.76
N TYR A 112 11.68 -3.95 5.04
CA TYR A 112 11.19 -3.02 4.02
C TYR A 112 12.08 -1.79 3.84
N GLN A 113 13.16 -1.68 4.61
CA GLN A 113 14.11 -0.56 4.59
C GLN A 113 13.42 0.82 4.70
N ILE A 114 12.47 0.94 5.62
CA ILE A 114 11.71 2.16 5.89
C ILE A 114 11.74 2.51 7.38
N THR A 115 11.60 3.79 7.75
CA THR A 115 11.32 4.17 9.14
C THR A 115 9.81 4.13 9.42
N VAL A 116 9.40 3.56 10.54
CA VAL A 116 8.00 3.47 10.97
C VAL A 116 7.88 3.90 12.44
N PRO A 117 6.70 4.28 12.95
CA PRO A 117 6.55 4.59 14.37
C PRO A 117 6.88 3.37 15.23
N GLU A 118 7.38 3.59 16.45
CA GLU A 118 7.88 2.52 17.33
C GLU A 118 6.83 1.44 17.64
N ARG A 119 5.55 1.82 17.80
CA ARG A 119 4.45 0.87 18.02
C ARG A 119 4.15 -0.07 16.83
N PHE A 120 4.74 0.18 15.66
CA PHE A 120 4.61 -0.66 14.47
C PHE A 120 5.82 -1.57 14.26
N GLN A 121 6.70 -1.71 15.25
CA GLN A 121 7.67 -2.80 15.29
C GLN A 121 6.94 -4.11 15.62
N LYS A 122 7.19 -5.18 14.85
CA LYS A 122 6.87 -6.53 15.33
C LYS A 122 7.95 -6.93 16.33
N GLU A 123 7.54 -7.54 17.44
CA GLU A 123 8.44 -8.15 18.43
C GLU A 123 9.33 -9.23 17.80
#